data_AF-A0A7X6P9Z8-F1
#
_entry.id   AF-A0A7X6P9Z8-F1
#
_cell.length_a   1.000
_cell.length_b   1.000
_cell.length_c   1.000
_cell.angle_alpha   90.00
_cell.angle_beta   90.00
_cell.angle_gamma   90.00
#
_symmetry.space_group_name_H-M   'P 1'
#
loop_
_entity.id
_entity.type
_entity.pdbx_description
1 polymer ?
#
loop_
_entity_poly.entity_id
_entity_poly.type
_entity_poly.pdbx_seq_one_letter_code
_entity_poly.pdbx_strand_id
1 'polypeptide(L)'
;MIRLESGTYPIWDDFSLELTSDLTFSSVALYYLHGANGSGKSSFIERLLIPSLLNQKDIFLLYFEQQMHFQIQAVKAYASIMPPRKEIHNEMDTVDYLLNNLLFNYSQAPRPCFIVMDESPYELKIYEFIKQYIPDYCLIYSAHSELLPATKTLEFIPVSPSFSKIYVPFN
;
A
#
# COMPACT_ATOMS: atom_id res chain seq x y z
N MET A 1 5.61 1.32 -13.53
CA MET A 1 4.76 0.12 -13.69
C MET A 1 5.44 -1.03 -12.96
N ILE A 2 4.70 -1.83 -12.20
CA ILE A 2 5.24 -2.96 -11.43
C ILE A 2 4.47 -4.20 -11.82
N ARG A 3 5.18 -5.31 -12.09
CA ARG A 3 4.59 -6.58 -12.49
C ARG A 3 4.92 -7.64 -11.46
N LEU A 4 3.90 -8.39 -11.03
CA LEU A 4 4.01 -9.65 -10.32
C LEU A 4 3.59 -10.76 -11.29
N GLU A 5 4.43 -11.76 -11.45
CA GLU A 5 4.15 -12.89 -12.34
C GLU A 5 3.13 -13.83 -11.70
N SER A 6 2.28 -14.45 -12.51
CA SER A 6 1.42 -15.53 -12.05
C SER A 6 2.25 -16.68 -11.48
N GLY A 7 1.70 -17.33 -10.45
CA GLY A 7 2.39 -18.42 -9.78
C GLY A 7 1.99 -18.58 -8.32
N THR A 8 2.53 -19.61 -7.70
CA THR A 8 2.36 -19.88 -6.28
C THR A 8 3.55 -19.35 -5.51
N TYR A 9 3.26 -18.49 -4.54
CA TYR A 9 4.25 -17.84 -3.69
C TYR A 9 4.17 -18.40 -2.28
N PRO A 10 5.25 -19.03 -1.76
CA PRO A 10 5.34 -19.38 -0.36
C PRO A 10 5.57 -18.09 0.45
N ILE A 11 4.54 -17.65 1.16
CA ILE A 11 4.56 -16.39 1.91
C ILE A 11 5.11 -16.61 3.32
N TRP A 12 4.67 -17.69 3.96
CA TRP A 12 5.09 -18.17 5.27
C TRP A 12 5.31 -19.68 5.20
N ASP A 13 5.94 -20.27 6.21
CA ASP A 13 6.29 -21.70 6.22
C ASP A 13 5.09 -22.62 5.92
N ASP A 14 3.91 -22.28 6.46
CA ASP A 14 2.66 -23.04 6.28
C ASP A 14 1.58 -22.27 5.50
N PHE A 15 1.94 -21.22 4.74
CA PHE A 15 0.96 -20.44 3.99
C PHE A 15 1.47 -19.97 2.62
N SER A 16 0.68 -20.25 1.59
CA SER A 16 0.98 -19.85 0.22
C SER A 16 -0.16 -19.06 -0.44
N LEU A 17 0.22 -18.17 -1.35
CA LEU A 17 -0.71 -17.43 -2.20
C LEU A 17 -0.50 -17.79 -3.66
N GLU A 18 -1.56 -18.14 -4.37
CA GLU A 18 -1.52 -18.30 -5.82
C GLU A 18 -2.06 -17.06 -6.50
N LEU A 19 -1.21 -16.37 -7.25
CA LEU A 19 -1.63 -15.34 -8.18
C LEU A 19 -2.02 -16.02 -9.51
N THR A 20 -3.31 -16.00 -9.81
CA THR A 20 -3.89 -16.77 -10.94
C THR A 20 -3.57 -16.20 -12.32
N SER A 21 -3.16 -14.93 -12.39
CA SER A 21 -2.75 -14.25 -13.62
C SER A 21 -1.75 -13.14 -13.30
N ASP A 22 -0.90 -12.80 -14.27
CA ASP A 22 0.06 -11.72 -14.09
C ASP A 22 -0.63 -10.42 -13.68
N LEU A 23 -0.09 -9.78 -12.66
CA LEU A 23 -0.66 -8.59 -12.05
C LEU A 23 0.25 -7.41 -12.32
N THR A 24 -0.30 -6.37 -12.95
CA THR A 24 0.43 -5.14 -13.22
C THR A 24 -0.20 -3.96 -12.50
N PHE A 25 0.61 -3.29 -11.67
CA PHE A 25 0.29 -2.02 -11.04
C PHE A 25 0.79 -0.88 -11.91
N SER A 26 -0.14 -0.14 -12.50
CA SER A 26 0.15 1.09 -13.25
C SER A 26 -0.02 2.32 -12.38
N SER A 27 0.66 3.39 -12.74
CA SER A 27 0.32 4.70 -12.18
C SER A 27 -1.03 5.16 -12.73
N VAL A 28 -1.64 6.11 -12.02
CA VAL A 28 -3.01 6.62 -12.23
C VAL A 28 -4.06 5.51 -12.13
N ALA A 29 -3.92 4.62 -11.13
CA ALA A 29 -4.87 3.54 -10.88
C ALA A 29 -5.05 3.28 -9.38
N LEU A 30 -6.28 2.90 -9.00
CA LEU A 30 -6.66 2.50 -7.65
C LEU A 30 -6.93 1.01 -7.62
N TYR A 31 -6.23 0.28 -6.76
CA TYR A 31 -6.37 -1.15 -6.58
C TYR A 31 -6.93 -1.45 -5.19
N TYR A 32 -8.09 -2.10 -5.15
CA TYR A 32 -8.70 -2.59 -3.93
C TYR A 32 -8.36 -4.06 -3.71
N LEU A 33 -7.81 -4.41 -2.55
CA LEU A 33 -7.55 -5.77 -2.14
C LEU A 33 -8.77 -6.25 -1.34
N HIS A 34 -9.66 -7.01 -1.97
CA HIS A 34 -10.87 -7.54 -1.35
C HIS A 34 -10.66 -8.96 -0.86
N GLY A 35 -11.26 -9.30 0.28
CA GLY A 35 -11.29 -10.67 0.80
C GLY A 35 -11.52 -10.71 2.30
N ALA A 36 -11.94 -11.87 2.80
CA ALA A 36 -12.21 -12.09 4.21
C ALA A 36 -10.98 -11.91 5.10
N ASN A 37 -11.18 -11.79 6.41
CA ASN A 37 -10.09 -11.83 7.37
C ASN A 37 -9.35 -13.17 7.26
N GLY A 38 -8.01 -13.12 7.28
CA GLY A 38 -7.19 -14.31 7.07
C GLY A 38 -7.05 -14.76 5.61
N SER A 39 -7.59 -14.02 4.63
CA SER A 39 -7.42 -14.39 3.21
C SER A 39 -6.02 -14.15 2.65
N GLY A 40 -5.15 -13.47 3.40
CA GLY A 40 -3.75 -13.21 3.03
C GLY A 40 -3.48 -11.85 2.41
N LYS A 41 -4.37 -10.86 2.54
CA LYS A 41 -4.18 -9.49 2.03
C LYS A 41 -2.92 -8.82 2.57
N SER A 42 -2.79 -8.67 3.89
CA SER A 42 -1.61 -8.08 4.54
C SER A 42 -0.34 -8.87 4.23
N SER A 43 -0.45 -10.20 4.21
CA SER A 43 0.65 -11.09 3.80
C SER A 43 1.13 -10.85 2.38
N PHE A 44 0.22 -10.65 1.42
CA PHE A 44 0.57 -10.26 0.06
C PHE A 44 1.26 -8.88 0.02
N ILE A 45 0.73 -7.91 0.78
CA ILE A 45 1.31 -6.58 0.88
C ILE A 45 2.77 -6.67 1.36
N GLU A 46 2.99 -7.32 2.49
CA GLU A 46 4.29 -7.36 3.17
C GLU A 46 5.33 -8.23 2.47
N ARG A 47 4.92 -9.39 1.94
CA ARG A 47 5.86 -10.41 1.43
C ARG A 47 6.05 -10.39 -0.07
N LEU A 48 5.14 -9.79 -0.84
CA LEU A 48 5.24 -9.73 -2.29
C LEU A 48 5.26 -8.29 -2.81
N LEU A 49 4.26 -7.50 -2.45
CA LEU A 49 4.06 -6.18 -3.03
C LEU A 49 5.13 -5.18 -2.59
N ILE A 50 5.30 -4.96 -1.29
CA ILE A 50 6.30 -4.03 -0.74
C ILE A 50 7.72 -4.38 -1.20
N PRO A 51 8.20 -5.64 -1.11
CA PRO A 51 9.52 -6.00 -1.63
C PRO A 51 9.68 -5.69 -3.13
N SER A 52 8.64 -5.94 -3.93
CA SER A 52 8.67 -5.64 -5.36
C SER A 52 8.71 -4.14 -5.66
N LEU A 53 8.03 -3.34 -4.85
CA LEU A 53 8.07 -1.87 -4.88
C LEU A 53 9.44 -1.33 -4.48
N LEU A 54 10.02 -1.83 -3.39
CA LEU A 54 11.33 -1.39 -2.89
C LEU A 54 12.48 -1.69 -3.88
N ASN A 55 12.32 -2.69 -4.74
CA ASN A 55 13.27 -3.00 -5.80
C ASN A 55 13.24 -1.98 -6.96
N GLN A 56 12.25 -1.08 -7.01
CA GLN A 56 12.16 -0.01 -8.01
C GLN A 56 12.92 1.24 -7.55
N LYS A 57 13.85 1.73 -8.36
CA LYS A 57 14.70 2.89 -8.02
C LYS A 57 14.05 4.24 -8.31
N ASP A 58 13.09 4.28 -9.22
CA ASP A 58 12.53 5.51 -9.79
C ASP A 58 11.07 5.75 -9.38
N ILE A 59 10.72 5.37 -8.14
CA ILE A 59 9.40 5.63 -7.56
C ILE A 59 9.53 6.24 -6.17
N PHE A 60 8.47 6.89 -5.71
CA PHE A 60 8.25 7.09 -4.27
C PHE A 60 7.32 6.00 -3.76
N LEU A 61 7.60 5.49 -2.56
CA LEU A 61 6.74 4.54 -1.85
C LEU A 61 6.34 5.12 -0.50
N LEU A 62 5.04 5.20 -0.24
CA LEU A 62 4.48 5.35 1.09
C LEU A 62 3.68 4.11 1.45
N TYR A 63 3.89 3.60 2.66
CA TYR A 63 3.13 2.49 3.22
C TYR A 63 2.50 2.93 4.54
N PHE A 64 1.20 2.72 4.68
CA PHE A 64 0.44 2.96 5.90
C PHE A 64 -0.03 1.62 6.47
N GLU A 65 0.47 1.28 7.65
CA GLU A 65 0.15 0.05 8.35
C GLU A 65 -1.25 0.10 9.00
N GLN A 66 -1.88 -1.06 9.19
CA GLN A 66 -3.13 -1.18 9.93
C GLN A 66 -2.96 -0.70 11.38
N GLN A 67 -1.82 -1.06 11.98
CA GLN A 67 -1.47 -0.74 13.37
C GLN A 67 -0.49 0.44 13.41
N MET A 68 -0.97 1.62 13.01
CA MET A 68 -0.17 2.85 12.92
C MET A 68 0.55 3.25 14.21
N HIS A 69 0.10 2.80 15.38
CA HIS A 69 0.79 2.97 16.66
C HIS A 69 2.21 2.36 16.72
N PHE A 70 2.56 1.44 15.83
CA PHE A 70 3.95 0.99 15.66
C PHE A 70 4.74 1.94 14.76
N GLN A 71 4.14 2.36 13.65
CA GLN A 71 4.74 3.28 12.69
C GLN A 71 5.04 4.67 13.28
N ILE A 72 4.16 5.19 14.16
CA ILE A 72 4.31 6.51 14.81
C ILE A 72 5.66 6.66 15.51
N GLN A 73 6.18 5.61 16.16
CA GLN A 73 7.43 5.71 16.91
C GLN A 73 8.63 5.94 15.98
N ALA A 74 8.65 5.22 14.86
CA ALA A 74 9.69 5.39 13.84
C ALA A 74 9.61 6.78 13.19
N VAL A 75 8.41 7.24 12.83
CA VAL A 75 8.21 8.56 12.23
C VAL A 75 8.53 9.68 13.20
N LYS A 76 8.15 9.55 14.48
CA LYS A 76 8.49 10.52 15.53
C LYS A 76 9.99 10.64 15.71
N ALA A 77 10.71 9.52 15.78
CA ALA A 77 12.16 9.52 15.85
C ALA A 77 12.78 10.25 14.65
N TYR A 78 12.35 9.91 13.44
CA TYR A 78 12.84 10.52 12.20
C TYR A 78 12.53 12.04 12.11
N ALA A 79 11.31 12.44 12.43
CA ALA A 79 10.87 13.84 12.42
C ALA A 79 11.61 14.72 13.45
N SER A 80 12.07 14.12 14.55
CA SER A 80 12.86 14.83 15.57
C SER A 80 14.31 15.11 15.14
N ILE A 81 14.86 14.31 14.22
CA ILE A 81 16.25 14.45 13.75
C ILE A 81 16.35 15.20 12.41
N MET A 82 15.36 15.07 11.54
CA MET A 82 15.37 15.67 10.20
C MET A 82 14.87 17.12 10.19
N PRO A 83 15.63 18.08 9.61
CA PRO A 83 15.15 19.45 9.43
C PRO A 83 14.07 19.58 8.33
N PRO A 84 13.07 20.45 8.49
CA PRO A 84 12.72 21.13 9.73
C PRO A 84 12.15 20.12 10.74
N ARG A 85 12.66 20.17 11.97
CA ARG A 85 12.23 19.25 13.02
C ARG A 85 10.74 19.45 13.30
N LYS A 86 10.02 18.36 13.48
CA LYS A 86 8.60 18.36 13.83
C LYS A 86 8.32 17.41 14.98
N GLU A 87 7.44 17.83 15.87
CA GLU A 87 6.89 16.96 16.91
C GLU A 87 5.71 16.17 16.33
N ILE A 88 5.68 14.88 16.64
CA ILE A 88 4.61 13.94 16.25
C ILE A 88 3.97 13.45 17.55
N HIS A 89 2.69 13.75 17.75
CA HIS A 89 1.96 13.42 18.97
C HIS A 89 0.99 12.26 18.79
N ASN A 90 0.47 12.08 17.58
CA ASN A 90 -0.57 11.09 17.28
C ASN A 90 -0.43 10.50 15.86
N GLU A 91 -1.31 9.55 15.53
CA GLU A 91 -1.31 8.88 14.22
C GLU A 91 -1.68 9.83 13.08
N MET A 92 -2.57 10.80 13.30
CA MET A 92 -2.92 11.82 12.31
C MET A 92 -1.71 12.70 11.96
N ASP A 93 -0.92 13.12 12.95
CA ASP A 93 0.32 13.87 12.74
C ASP A 93 1.31 13.05 11.90
N THR A 94 1.33 11.73 12.10
CA THR A 94 2.17 10.80 11.34
C THR A 94 1.73 10.77 9.88
N VAL A 95 0.43 10.64 9.61
CA VAL A 95 -0.13 10.71 8.26
C VAL A 95 0.23 12.03 7.59
N ASP A 96 -0.03 13.15 8.27
CA ASP A 96 0.27 14.48 7.74
C ASP A 96 1.76 14.68 7.48
N TYR A 97 2.62 14.18 8.37
CA TYR A 97 4.06 14.27 8.18
C TYR A 97 4.53 13.50 6.94
N LEU A 98 4.09 12.25 6.78
CA LEU A 98 4.46 11.40 5.66
C LEU A 98 3.95 11.97 4.32
N LEU A 99 2.71 12.43 4.27
CA LEU A 99 2.11 13.04 3.08
C LEU A 99 2.80 14.34 2.69
N ASN A 100 3.10 15.22 3.65
CA ASN A 100 3.84 16.46 3.39
C ASN A 100 5.28 16.18 2.97
N ASN A 101 5.92 15.15 3.55
CA ASN A 101 7.25 14.74 3.14
C ASN A 101 7.25 14.22 1.69
N LEU A 102 6.26 13.41 1.31
CA LEU A 102 6.08 12.97 -0.07
C LEU A 102 5.90 14.17 -1.01
N LEU A 103 4.98 15.09 -0.70
CA LEU A 103 4.71 16.25 -1.53
C LEU A 103 5.96 17.13 -1.70
N PHE A 104 6.71 17.35 -0.62
CA PHE A 104 7.97 18.08 -0.68
C PHE A 104 8.96 17.40 -1.63
N ASN A 105 9.23 16.11 -1.46
CA ASN A 105 10.17 15.38 -2.32
C ASN A 105 9.70 15.33 -3.78
N TYR A 106 8.40 15.10 -4.00
CA TYR A 106 7.78 15.11 -5.32
C TYR A 106 7.92 16.48 -6.00
N SER A 107 7.77 17.59 -5.26
CA SER A 107 7.95 18.94 -5.83
C SER A 107 9.38 19.21 -6.32
N GLN A 108 10.38 18.56 -5.72
CA GLN A 108 11.79 18.72 -6.08
C GLN A 108 12.19 17.80 -7.24
N ALA A 109 11.68 16.57 -7.25
CA ALA A 109 11.96 15.58 -8.28
C ALA A 109 10.72 14.70 -8.50
N PRO A 110 9.82 15.10 -9.42
CA PRO A 110 8.60 14.35 -9.71
C PRO A 110 8.91 12.93 -10.19
N ARG A 111 8.27 11.94 -9.56
CA ARG A 111 8.37 10.51 -9.88
C ARG A 111 7.03 9.83 -9.56
N PRO A 112 6.69 8.70 -10.20
CA PRO A 112 5.50 7.94 -9.85
C PRO A 112 5.45 7.62 -8.36
N CYS A 113 4.33 7.91 -7.72
CA CYS A 113 4.10 7.63 -6.31
C CYS A 113 3.26 6.37 -6.14
N PHE A 114 3.75 5.41 -5.38
CA PHE A 114 2.98 4.23 -4.97
C PHE A 114 2.62 4.39 -3.49
N ILE A 115 1.33 4.36 -3.21
CA ILE A 115 0.78 4.47 -1.87
C ILE A 115 0.09 3.16 -1.56
N VAL A 116 0.53 2.51 -0.49
CA VAL A 116 -0.04 1.25 0.00
C VAL A 116 -0.70 1.52 1.34
N MET A 117 -1.97 1.17 1.49
CA MET A 117 -2.71 1.27 2.75
C MET A 117 -3.17 -0.12 3.15
N ASP A 118 -2.68 -0.63 4.28
CA ASP A 118 -3.18 -1.90 4.81
C ASP A 118 -4.21 -1.62 5.90
N GLU A 119 -5.50 -1.66 5.55
CA GLU A 119 -6.62 -1.41 6.48
C GLU A 119 -6.42 -0.13 7.34
N SER A 120 -5.89 0.94 6.73
CA SER A 120 -5.59 2.19 7.42
C SER A 120 -6.88 2.88 7.88
N PRO A 121 -6.98 3.43 9.10
CA PRO A 121 -8.16 4.18 9.52
C PRO A 121 -8.28 5.57 8.84
N TYR A 122 -7.28 5.99 8.05
CA TYR A 122 -7.19 7.33 7.46
C TYR A 122 -7.33 7.34 5.93
N GLU A 123 -7.92 6.30 5.33
CA GLU A 123 -7.96 6.11 3.87
C GLU A 123 -8.50 7.33 3.12
N LEU A 124 -9.63 7.89 3.57
CA LEU A 124 -10.27 9.04 2.91
C LEU A 124 -9.35 10.26 2.88
N LYS A 125 -8.72 10.59 4.02
CA LYS A 125 -7.79 11.71 4.12
C LYS A 125 -6.57 11.50 3.22
N ILE A 126 -6.00 10.30 3.24
CA ILE A 126 -4.85 9.94 2.41
C ILE A 126 -5.22 10.07 0.93
N TYR A 127 -6.36 9.51 0.53
CA TYR A 127 -6.86 9.58 -0.84
C TYR A 127 -7.12 11.01 -1.31
N GLU A 128 -7.82 11.83 -0.51
CA GLU A 128 -8.09 13.22 -0.84
C GLU A 128 -6.81 14.03 -1.05
N PHE A 129 -5.82 13.85 -0.17
CA PHE A 129 -4.52 14.50 -0.30
C PHE A 129 -3.80 14.08 -1.58
N ILE A 130 -3.67 12.77 -1.82
CA ILE A 130 -2.94 12.24 -2.98
C ILE A 130 -3.63 12.67 -4.27
N LYS A 131 -4.95 12.56 -4.35
CA LYS A 131 -5.74 12.99 -5.51
C LYS A 131 -5.57 14.48 -5.81
N GLN A 132 -5.46 15.31 -4.78
CA GLN A 132 -5.34 16.76 -4.94
C GLN A 132 -3.93 17.18 -5.39
N TYR A 133 -2.89 16.56 -4.86
CA TYR A 133 -1.51 17.08 -4.98
C TYR A 133 -0.57 16.22 -5.82
N ILE A 134 -0.87 14.94 -6.03
CA ILE A 134 0.01 14.00 -6.71
C ILE A 134 -0.70 13.49 -7.98
N PRO A 135 -0.36 13.99 -9.17
CA PRO A 135 -1.05 13.59 -10.39
C PRO A 135 -0.67 12.18 -10.88
N ASP A 136 0.57 11.74 -10.62
CA ASP A 136 1.09 10.43 -11.06
C ASP A 136 1.20 9.47 -9.87
N TYR A 137 0.07 8.88 -9.47
CA TYR A 137 -0.01 8.00 -8.30
C TYR A 137 -0.67 6.65 -8.59
N CYS A 138 -0.21 5.61 -7.92
CA CYS A 138 -0.87 4.32 -7.79
C CYS A 138 -1.27 4.15 -6.32
N LEU A 139 -2.57 3.95 -6.05
CA LEU A 139 -3.05 3.67 -4.70
C LEU A 139 -3.48 2.20 -4.62
N ILE A 140 -2.92 1.48 -3.68
CA ILE A 140 -3.24 0.07 -3.42
C ILE A 140 -3.71 -0.02 -1.97
N TYR A 141 -4.94 -0.49 -1.74
CA TYR A 141 -5.50 -0.50 -0.40
C TYR A 141 -6.27 -1.77 -0.10
N SER A 142 -6.16 -2.26 1.14
CA SER A 142 -7.07 -3.24 1.72
C SER A 142 -8.03 -2.53 2.67
N ALA A 143 -9.31 -2.91 2.64
CA ALA A 143 -10.35 -2.40 3.53
C ALA A 143 -11.43 -3.48 3.72
N HIS A 144 -12.21 -3.37 4.80
CA HIS A 144 -13.36 -4.26 5.00
C HIS A 144 -14.51 -4.03 4.00
N SER A 145 -14.60 -2.81 3.48
CA SER A 145 -15.58 -2.40 2.48
C SER A 145 -14.89 -1.52 1.45
N GLU A 146 -15.37 -1.52 0.21
CA GLU A 146 -14.87 -0.59 -0.80
C GLU A 146 -15.31 0.84 -0.43
N LEU A 147 -14.37 1.62 0.10
CA LEU A 147 -14.58 3.02 0.49
C LEU A 147 -14.18 4.02 -0.59
N LEU A 148 -13.31 3.62 -1.51
CA LEU A 148 -12.78 4.43 -2.60
C LEU A 148 -13.21 3.85 -3.95
N PRO A 149 -13.35 4.66 -5.01
CA PRO A 149 -13.75 4.16 -6.33
C PRO A 149 -12.58 3.40 -6.99
N ALA A 150 -12.46 2.11 -6.72
CA ALA A 150 -11.35 1.32 -7.22
C ALA A 150 -11.41 1.18 -8.75
N THR A 151 -10.26 1.33 -9.40
CA THR A 151 -10.14 1.02 -10.83
C THR A 151 -10.15 -0.50 -11.04
N LYS A 152 -9.58 -1.25 -10.08
CA LYS A 152 -9.49 -2.69 -10.12
C LYS A 152 -9.59 -3.28 -8.72
N THR A 153 -10.32 -4.38 -8.59
CA THR A 153 -10.40 -5.16 -7.36
C THR A 153 -9.59 -6.44 -7.52
N LEU A 154 -8.77 -6.80 -6.54
CA LEU A 154 -8.09 -8.08 -6.45
C LEU A 154 -8.81 -8.91 -5.40
N GLU A 155 -9.30 -10.07 -5.81
CA GLU A 155 -10.14 -10.93 -4.99
C GLU A 155 -9.29 -12.02 -4.33
N PHE A 156 -9.19 -11.97 -3.01
CA PHE A 156 -8.48 -12.95 -2.19
C PHE A 156 -9.46 -13.99 -1.66
N ILE A 157 -9.42 -15.18 -2.23
CA ILE A 157 -10.33 -16.28 -1.91
C ILE A 157 -9.56 -17.37 -1.14
N PRO A 158 -9.84 -17.58 0.16
CA PRO A 158 -9.30 -18.71 0.90
C PRO A 158 -9.79 -20.03 0.30
N VAL A 159 -8.86 -20.92 -0.02
CA VAL A 159 -9.17 -22.29 -0.49
C VAL A 159 -8.98 -23.28 0.66
N SER A 160 -8.00 -23.04 1.52
CA SER A 160 -7.75 -23.79 2.75
C SER A 160 -7.03 -22.90 3.77
N PRO A 161 -6.85 -23.33 5.04
CA PRO A 161 -6.13 -22.55 6.04
C PRO A 161 -4.69 -22.17 5.65
N SER A 162 -4.05 -22.97 4.80
CA SER A 162 -2.66 -22.77 4.34
C SER A 162 -2.56 -22.21 2.91
N PHE A 163 -3.69 -21.87 2.28
CA PHE A 163 -3.69 -21.52 0.86
C PHE A 163 -4.85 -20.62 0.45
N SER A 164 -4.52 -19.50 -0.18
CA SER A 164 -5.51 -18.62 -0.84
C SER A 164 -5.13 -18.36 -2.30
N LYS A 165 -6.15 -18.07 -3.10
CA LYS A 165 -6.00 -17.63 -4.49
C LYS A 165 -6.29 -16.15 -4.60
N ILE A 166 -5.50 -15.48 -5.43
CA ILE A 166 -5.68 -14.07 -5.81
C ILE A 166 -6.18 -14.06 -7.24
N TYR A 167 -7.42 -13.62 -7.41
CA TYR A 167 -8.02 -13.41 -8.71
C TYR A 167 -7.92 -11.94 -9.08
N VAL A 168 -7.53 -11.73 -10.33
CA VAL A 168 -7.48 -10.41 -10.95
C VAL A 168 -8.61 -10.43 -11.98
N PRO A 169 -9.79 -9.85 -11.69
CA PRO A 169 -10.90 -9.80 -12.63
C PRO A 169 -10.44 -9.18 -13.94
N PHE A 170 -10.84 -9.82 -15.04
CA PHE A 170 -10.72 -9.22 -16.37
C PHE A 170 -11.86 -8.21 -16.49
N ASN A 171 -11.49 -6.92 -16.57
CA ASN A 171 -12.40 -5.89 -17.09
C ASN A 171 -12.32 -5.90 -18.61
#